data_AF-A0A2M7BP63-F1
#
_entry.id   AF-A0A2M7BP63-F1
#
_cell.length_a   1.000
_cell.length_b   1.000
_cell.length_c   1.000
_cell.angle_alpha   90.00
_cell.angle_beta   90.00
_cell.angle_gamma   90.00
#
_symmetry.space_group_name_H-M   'P 1'
#
loop_
_entity.id
_entity.type
_entity.pdbx_description
1 polymer ?
#
loop_
_entity_poly.entity_id
_entity_poly.type
_entity_poly.pdbx_seq_one_letter_code
_entity_poly.pdbx_strand_id
1 'polypeptide(L)' 'ALFEAARKKISEKKALEAFLKTKGIAFLPYDTAPVFKIFGSYLKEDRIQSTPSCVIVGPQGKQTLTGRDEIVTALRGLRK' A
#
# COMPACT_ATOMS: atom_id res chain seq x y z
N ALA A 1 8.99 2.97 8.55
CA ALA A 1 8.67 2.05 9.67
C ALA A 1 8.33 0.62 9.23
N LEU A 2 7.15 0.31 8.64
CA LEU A 2 6.77 -1.09 8.35
C LEU A 2 7.70 -1.81 7.36
N PHE A 3 8.13 -1.15 6.29
CA PHE A 3 9.16 -1.71 5.38
C PHE A 3 10.49 -1.99 6.09
N GLU A 4 10.90 -1.15 7.05
CA GLU A 4 12.11 -1.40 7.83
C GLU A 4 11.94 -2.61 8.76
N ALA A 5 10.79 -2.74 9.41
CA ALA A 5 10.46 -3.90 10.25
C ALA A 5 10.48 -5.20 9.45
N ALA A 6 9.91 -5.19 8.24
CA ALA A 6 9.94 -6.33 7.33
C ALA A 6 11.37 -6.70 6.90
N ARG A 7 12.23 -5.71 6.59
CA ARG A 7 13.65 -5.96 6.29
C ARG A 7 14.41 -6.58 7.47
N LYS A 8 13.99 -6.27 8.70
CA LYS A 8 14.49 -6.88 9.95
C LYS A 8 13.80 -8.21 10.30
N LYS A 9 12.91 -8.72 9.45
CA LYS A 9 12.12 -9.95 9.66
C LYS A 9 11.28 -9.94 10.95
N ILE A 10 10.81 -8.78 11.37
CA ILE A 10 9.91 -8.66 12.53
C ILE A 10 8.51 -9.06 12.09
N SER A 11 8.05 -10.24 12.50
CA SER A 11 6.69 -10.77 12.24
C SER A 11 5.83 -10.86 13.50
N GLU A 12 6.45 -11.00 14.67
CA GLU A 12 5.76 -11.12 15.95
C GLU A 12 5.09 -9.82 16.39
N LYS A 13 3.83 -9.90 16.82
CA LYS A 13 3.01 -8.74 17.21
C LYS A 13 3.73 -7.84 18.23
N LYS A 14 4.19 -8.43 19.34
CA LYS A 14 4.88 -7.68 20.42
C LYS A 14 6.17 -7.01 19.93
N ALA A 15 6.92 -7.70 19.06
CA ALA A 15 8.16 -7.17 18.51
C ALA A 15 7.89 -6.01 17.54
N LEU A 16 6.81 -6.10 16.74
CA LEU A 16 6.37 -5.04 15.85
C LEU A 16 5.90 -3.81 16.64
N GLU A 17 5.08 -4.00 17.68
CA GLU A 17 4.60 -2.94 18.57
C GLU A 17 5.78 -2.20 19.23
N ALA A 18 6.75 -2.95 19.79
CA ALA A 18 7.95 -2.38 20.37
C ALA A 18 8.75 -1.57 19.34
N PHE A 19 8.95 -2.11 18.13
CA PHE A 19 9.65 -1.43 17.05
C PHE A 19 8.94 -0.13 16.63
N LEU A 20 7.62 -0.15 16.46
CA LEU A 20 6.83 1.03 16.11
C LEU A 20 6.91 2.11 17.21
N LYS A 21 6.91 1.71 18.49
CA LYS A 21 7.10 2.63 19.62
C LYS A 21 8.45 3.35 19.55
N THR A 22 9.53 2.67 19.16
CA THR A 22 10.85 3.33 18.95
C THR A 22 10.83 4.37 17.84
N LYS A 23 9.84 4.32 16.94
CA LYS A 23 9.62 5.27 15.85
C LYS A 23 8.59 6.35 16.21
N GLY A 24 8.13 6.41 17.45
CA GLY A 24 7.09 7.35 17.89
C GLY A 24 5.68 7.03 17.38
N ILE A 25 5.45 5.81 16.90
CA ILE A 25 4.15 5.38 16.37
C ILE A 25 3.43 4.58 17.46
N ALA A 26 2.32 5.14 17.96
CA ALA A 26 1.45 4.42 18.88
C ALA A 26 0.69 3.31 18.14
N PHE A 27 0.67 2.11 18.72
CA PHE A 27 -0.15 1.01 18.21
C PHE A 27 -1.47 0.96 18.99
N LEU A 28 -2.58 1.11 18.28
CA LEU A 28 -3.92 1.00 18.83
C LEU A 28 -4.58 -0.27 18.28
N PRO A 29 -5.07 -1.17 19.15
CA PRO A 29 -5.85 -2.31 18.70
C PRO A 29 -7.05 -1.86 17.88
N TYR A 30 -7.20 -2.43 16.68
CA TYR A 30 -8.29 -2.14 15.75
C TYR A 30 -8.62 -3.42 14.98
N ASP A 31 -9.91 -3.66 14.72
CA ASP A 31 -10.33 -4.75 13.83
C ASP A 31 -10.08 -4.37 12.38
N THR A 32 -9.05 -4.96 11.78
CA THR A 32 -8.66 -4.67 10.42
C THR A 32 -9.54 -5.37 9.36
N ALA A 33 -10.36 -6.35 9.74
CA ALA A 33 -11.08 -7.21 8.79
C ALA A 33 -11.98 -6.43 7.80
N PRO A 34 -12.77 -5.41 8.22
CA PRO A 34 -13.59 -4.63 7.30
C PRO A 34 -12.76 -3.88 6.25
N VAL A 35 -11.64 -3.28 6.68
CA VAL A 35 -10.74 -2.52 5.81
C VAL A 35 -10.03 -3.44 4.82
N PHE A 36 -9.55 -4.60 5.28
CA PHE A 36 -8.96 -5.61 4.38
C PHE A 36 -9.95 -6.11 3.33
N LYS A 37 -11.23 -6.30 3.70
CA LYS A 37 -12.26 -6.70 2.75
C LYS A 37 -12.45 -5.66 1.64
N ILE A 38 -12.51 -4.38 2.00
CA ILE A 38 -12.69 -3.27 1.05
C ILE A 38 -11.47 -3.11 0.14
N PHE A 39 -10.26 -3.08 0.70
CA PHE A 39 -9.05 -2.98 -0.13
C PHE A 39 -8.85 -4.21 -1.00
N GLY A 40 -9.19 -5.40 -0.50
CA GLY A 40 -9.19 -6.63 -1.28
C GLY A 40 -10.17 -6.58 -2.46
N SER A 41 -11.33 -5.94 -2.32
CA SER A 41 -12.24 -5.78 -3.47
C SER A 41 -11.69 -4.82 -4.52
N TYR A 42 -11.04 -3.72 -4.14
CA TYR A 42 -10.43 -2.80 -5.11
C TYR A 42 -9.31 -3.48 -5.91
N LEU A 43 -8.42 -4.22 -5.24
CA LEU A 43 -7.36 -4.97 -5.93
C LEU A 43 -7.92 -5.97 -6.96
N LYS A 44 -9.04 -6.64 -6.62
CA LYS A 44 -9.72 -7.57 -7.53
C LYS A 44 -10.40 -6.86 -8.70
N GLU A 45 -11.12 -5.77 -8.43
CA GLU A 45 -11.78 -4.95 -9.45
C GLU A 45 -10.78 -4.45 -10.50
N ASP A 46 -9.61 -3.97 -10.04
CA ASP A 46 -8.56 -3.42 -10.88
C ASP A 46 -7.61 -4.49 -11.46
N ARG A 47 -7.88 -5.77 -11.18
CA ARG A 47 -7.10 -6.94 -11.61
C ARG A 47 -5.60 -6.81 -11.27
N ILE A 48 -5.26 -6.29 -10.10
CA ILE A 48 -3.88 -6.14 -9.66
C ILE A 48 -3.28 -7.52 -9.36
N GLN A 49 -2.27 -7.93 -10.15
CA GLN A 49 -1.58 -9.22 -10.02
C GLN A 49 -0.16 -9.10 -9.46
N SER A 50 0.38 -7.89 -9.34
CA SER A 50 1.74 -7.67 -8.85
C SER A 50 1.87 -6.31 -8.17
N THR A 51 2.99 -6.07 -7.51
CA THR A 51 3.32 -4.77 -6.91
C THR A 51 4.73 -4.36 -7.32
N PRO A 52 5.02 -3.05 -7.49
CA PRO A 52 4.11 -1.92 -7.32
C PRO A 52 3.15 -1.74 -8.51
N SER A 53 1.90 -1.36 -8.22
CA SER A 53 0.90 -0.95 -9.22
C SER A 53 0.25 0.37 -8.80
N CYS A 54 -0.21 1.15 -9.77
CA CYS A 54 -0.93 2.40 -9.57
C CYS A 54 -2.16 2.41 -10.47
N VAL A 55 -3.30 2.80 -9.90
CA VAL A 55 -4.55 2.98 -10.64
C VAL A 55 -4.87 4.46 -10.63
N ILE A 56 -4.96 5.07 -11.81
CA ILE A 56 -5.33 6.47 -11.99
C ILE A 56 -6.77 6.50 -12.50
N VAL A 57 -7.64 7.15 -11.72
CA VAL A 57 -9.04 7.39 -12.09
C VAL A 57 -9.18 8.86 -12.46
N GLY A 58 -9.59 9.14 -13.70
CA GLY A 58 -9.73 10.49 -14.21
C GLY A 58 -10.84 10.63 -15.26
N PRO A 59 -10.97 11.80 -15.90
CA PRO A 59 -12.03 12.06 -16.88
C PRO A 59 -12.04 11.10 -18.08
N GLN A 60 -10.88 10.55 -18.43
CA GLN A 60 -10.73 9.59 -19.54
C GLN A 60 -11.00 8.14 -19.12
N GLY A 61 -11.43 7.92 -17.87
CA GLY A 61 -11.66 6.60 -17.30
C GLY A 61 -10.55 6.17 -16.34
N LYS A 62 -10.43 4.85 -16.19
CA LYS A 62 -9.54 4.20 -15.24
C LYS A 62 -8.37 3.55 -15.98
N GLN A 63 -7.14 3.84 -15.54
CA GLN A 63 -5.90 3.27 -16.07
C GLN A 63 -5.13 2.54 -14.97
N THR A 64 -4.71 1.31 -15.23
CA THR A 64 -3.84 0.51 -14.36
C THR A 64 -2.42 0.49 -14.92
N LEU A 65 -1.43 0.79 -14.07
CA LEU A 65 0.00 0.85 -14.38
C LEU A 65 0.76 -0.10 -13.47
N THR A 66 1.78 -0.77 -13.98
CA THR A 66 2.56 -1.74 -13.20
C THR A 66 4.06 -1.48 -13.33
N GLY A 67 4.77 -1.54 -12.21
CA GLY A 67 6.20 -1.27 -12.18
C GLY A 67 6.55 0.22 -12.05
N ARG A 68 7.75 0.47 -11.55
CA ARG A 68 8.19 1.81 -11.15
C ARG A 68 8.14 2.83 -12.28
N ASP A 69 8.67 2.47 -13.45
CA ASP A 69 8.92 3.43 -14.52
C ASP A 69 7.62 3.91 -15.19
N GLU A 70 6.68 2.99 -15.43
CA GLU A 70 5.34 3.31 -15.94
C GLU A 70 4.58 4.23 -14.97
N ILE A 71 4.58 3.88 -13.68
CA ILE A 71 3.91 4.65 -12.63
C ILE A 71 4.47 6.07 -12.58
N VAL A 72 5.79 6.22 -12.52
CA VAL A 72 6.43 7.54 -12.42
C VAL A 72 6.15 8.38 -13.67
N THR A 73 6.18 7.77 -14.85
CA THR A 73 5.92 8.46 -16.12
C THR A 73 4.48 8.99 -16.17
N ALA A 74 3.50 8.17 -15.83
CA ALA A 74 2.10 8.57 -15.83
C ALA A 74 1.82 9.68 -14.80
N LEU A 75 2.33 9.54 -13.57
CA LEU A 75 2.13 10.55 -12.53
C LEU A 75 2.75 11.91 -12.89
N ARG A 76 3.89 11.92 -13.58
CA ARG A 76 4.48 13.17 -14.12
C ARG A 76 3.61 13.78 -15.22
N GLY A 77 2.94 12.95 -16.02
CA GLY A 77 2.00 13.39 -17.05
C GLY A 77 0.79 14.15 -16.51
N LEU A 78 0.34 13.84 -15.28
CA LEU A 78 -0.80 14.50 -14.63
C LEU A 78 -0.53 15.94 -14.17
N ARG A 79 0.73 16.38 -14.14
CA ARG A 79 1.12 17.73 -13.71
C ARG A 79 1.08 18.77 -14.84
N LYS A 80 0.77 18.36 -16.06
CA LYS A 80 0.66 19.23 -17.24
C LYS A 80 -0.76 19.77 -17.35
#